data_AF-A0A5J6Q6F8-F1
#
_entry.id   AF-A0A5J6Q6F8-F1
#
_cell.length_a   1.000
_cell.length_b   1.000
_cell.length_c   1.000
_cell.angle_alpha   90.00
_cell.angle_beta   90.00
_cell.angle_gamma   90.00
#
_symmetry.space_group_name_H-M   'P 1'
#
loop_
_entity.id
_entity.type
_entity.pdbx_description
1 polymer ?
#
loop_
_entity_poly.entity_id
_entity_poly.type
_entity_poly.pdbx_seq_one_letter_code
_entity_poly.pdbx_strand_id
1 'polypeptide(L)'
;MEARLKRARGELNRTREQTDGLRASSEGLARALVEVRSGSALLAQLTRVAPRGVQFLTVQEIDEALTFEGRANDPDAFGRINVLELALADLPDVRAEQVAIEKVERVPLPDPPEGSPIVNEVTFSLKAPLKLDYIPSIEELRELDADGMARRRAVLSEIGLLP
;
A
#
# COMPACT_ATOMS: atom_id res chain seq x y z
N MET A 1 -37.31 -20.74 -42.74
CA MET A 1 -36.13 -19.85 -42.58
C MET A 1 -35.97 -19.32 -41.14
N GLU A 2 -37.05 -19.05 -40.40
CA GLU A 2 -37.00 -18.47 -39.04
C GLU A 2 -36.26 -19.30 -37.98
N ALA A 3 -36.33 -20.63 -38.03
CA ALA A 3 -35.65 -21.49 -37.06
C ALA A 3 -34.10 -21.39 -37.12
N ARG A 4 -33.53 -21.11 -38.30
CA ARG A 4 -32.08 -20.90 -38.47
C ARG A 4 -31.62 -19.55 -37.89
N LEU A 5 -32.43 -18.50 -38.06
CA LEU A 5 -32.17 -17.17 -37.50
C LEU A 5 -32.25 -17.15 -35.97
N LYS A 6 -33.21 -17.88 -35.37
CA LYS A 6 -33.31 -18.03 -33.91
C LYS A 6 -32.09 -18.75 -33.32
N ARG A 7 -31.59 -19.81 -33.97
CA ARG A 7 -30.38 -20.53 -33.52
C ARG A 7 -29.12 -19.67 -33.62
N ALA A 8 -28.93 -18.99 -34.75
CA ALA A 8 -27.79 -18.09 -34.95
C ALA A 8 -27.77 -16.93 -33.93
N ARG A 9 -28.94 -16.36 -33.59
CA ARG A 9 -29.05 -15.35 -32.51
C ARG A 9 -28.75 -15.92 -31.12
N GLY A 10 -29.19 -17.15 -30.84
CA GLY A 10 -28.89 -17.82 -29.58
C GLY A 10 -27.41 -18.15 -29.41
N GLU A 11 -26.72 -18.55 -30.47
CA GLU A 11 -25.27 -18.77 -30.48
C GLU A 11 -24.50 -17.45 -30.30
N LEU A 12 -24.87 -16.39 -31.03
CA LEU A 12 -24.26 -15.07 -30.87
C LEU A 12 -24.40 -14.50 -29.46
N ASN A 13 -25.57 -14.67 -28.82
CA ASN A 13 -25.78 -14.21 -27.45
C ASN A 13 -24.93 -15.01 -26.46
N ARG A 14 -24.83 -16.34 -26.60
CA ARG A 14 -23.97 -17.17 -25.75
C ARG A 14 -22.48 -16.84 -25.92
N THR A 15 -22.04 -16.60 -27.15
CA THR A 15 -20.65 -16.19 -27.40
C THR A 15 -20.35 -14.83 -26.79
N ARG A 16 -21.29 -13.87 -26.86
CA ARG A 16 -21.16 -12.58 -26.16
C ARG A 16 -21.09 -12.75 -24.66
N GLU A 17 -22.02 -13.49 -24.05
CA GLU A 17 -22.02 -13.76 -22.60
C GLU A 17 -20.72 -14.43 -22.13
N GLN A 18 -20.17 -15.37 -22.92
CA GLN A 18 -18.87 -15.99 -22.62
C GLN A 18 -17.72 -15.00 -22.75
N THR A 19 -17.75 -14.11 -23.74
CA THR A 19 -16.71 -13.10 -23.96
C THR A 19 -16.74 -12.04 -22.85
N ASP A 20 -17.93 -11.60 -22.46
CA ASP A 20 -18.14 -10.62 -21.39
C ASP A 20 -17.74 -11.21 -20.03
N GLY A 21 -18.08 -12.47 -19.76
CA GLY A 21 -17.65 -13.17 -18.54
C GLY A 21 -16.13 -13.37 -18.47
N LEU A 22 -15.49 -13.71 -19.59
CA LEU A 22 -14.04 -13.84 -19.67
C LEU A 22 -13.33 -12.50 -19.45
N ARG A 23 -13.90 -11.42 -20.00
CA ARG A 23 -13.40 -10.05 -19.81
C ARG A 23 -13.49 -9.61 -18.35
N ALA A 24 -14.65 -9.77 -17.70
CA ALA A 24 -14.82 -9.42 -16.30
C ALA A 24 -13.86 -10.18 -15.37
N SER A 25 -13.63 -11.47 -15.65
CA SER A 25 -12.65 -12.28 -14.92
C SER A 25 -11.21 -11.78 -15.13
N SER A 26 -10.88 -11.41 -16.37
CA SER A 26 -9.56 -10.88 -16.72
C SER A 26 -9.31 -9.49 -16.12
N GLU A 27 -10.32 -8.63 -16.07
CA GLU A 27 -10.27 -7.33 -15.39
C GLU A 27 -10.09 -7.51 -13.87
N GLY A 28 -10.81 -8.46 -13.26
CA GLY A 28 -10.64 -8.79 -11.84
C GLY A 28 -9.24 -9.32 -11.50
N LEU A 29 -8.69 -10.21 -12.33
CA LEU A 29 -7.32 -10.70 -12.17
C LEU A 29 -6.28 -9.61 -12.40
N ALA A 30 -6.48 -8.75 -13.41
CA ALA A 30 -5.60 -7.62 -13.70
C ALA A 30 -5.56 -6.61 -12.54
N ARG A 31 -6.73 -6.31 -11.96
CA ARG A 31 -6.84 -5.49 -10.75
C ARG A 31 -6.14 -6.14 -9.57
N ALA A 32 -6.43 -7.40 -9.26
CA ALA A 32 -5.77 -8.12 -8.17
C ALA A 32 -4.23 -8.18 -8.33
N LEU A 33 -3.72 -8.31 -9.56
CA LEU A 33 -2.28 -8.32 -9.83
C LEU A 33 -1.58 -6.97 -9.65
N VAL A 34 -2.33 -5.87 -9.68
CA VAL A 34 -1.83 -4.49 -9.45
C VAL A 34 -2.16 -4.01 -8.04
N GLU A 35 -3.26 -4.47 -7.45
CA GLU A 35 -3.67 -4.23 -6.06
C GLU A 35 -2.70 -4.85 -5.05
N VAL A 36 -2.07 -5.99 -5.39
CA VAL A 36 -0.97 -6.54 -4.57
C VAL A 36 0.21 -5.58 -4.67
N ARG A 37 0.32 -4.67 -3.70
CA ARG A 37 1.46 -3.76 -3.55
C ARG A 37 2.75 -4.58 -3.54
N SER A 38 3.71 -4.30 -4.43
CA SER A 38 4.98 -5.01 -4.31
C SER A 38 5.63 -4.55 -3.02
N GLY A 39 6.04 -5.48 -2.17
CA GLY A 39 6.75 -5.14 -0.93
C GLY A 39 7.95 -4.22 -1.17
N SER A 40 8.58 -4.29 -2.35
CA SER A 40 9.63 -3.36 -2.76
C SER A 40 9.18 -1.90 -2.93
N ALA A 41 8.03 -1.66 -3.56
CA ALA A 41 7.47 -0.32 -3.75
C ALA A 41 7.08 0.29 -2.40
N LEU A 42 6.44 -0.53 -1.55
CA LEU A 42 6.08 -0.15 -0.19
C LEU A 42 7.32 0.21 0.62
N LEU A 43 8.35 -0.64 0.62
CA LEU A 43 9.59 -0.37 1.36
C LEU A 43 10.30 0.89 0.84
N ALA A 44 10.32 1.12 -0.48
CA ALA A 44 10.89 2.33 -1.06
C ALA A 44 10.12 3.59 -0.63
N GLN A 45 8.79 3.53 -0.67
CA GLN A 45 7.90 4.60 -0.21
C GLN A 45 8.12 4.90 1.29
N LEU A 46 8.13 3.86 2.13
CA LEU A 46 8.36 3.98 3.57
C LEU A 46 9.74 4.55 3.91
N THR A 47 10.77 4.18 3.15
CA THR A 47 12.12 4.72 3.34
C THR A 47 12.18 6.22 3.02
N ARG A 48 11.35 6.71 2.09
CA ARG A 48 11.28 8.14 1.75
C ARG A 48 10.55 8.97 2.80
N VAL A 49 9.49 8.42 3.40
CA VAL A 49 8.67 9.14 4.38
C VAL A 49 9.15 8.99 5.83
N ALA A 50 9.96 7.98 6.13
CA ALA A 50 10.50 7.75 7.47
C ALA A 50 11.32 8.96 7.95
N PRO A 51 10.91 9.63 9.05
CA PRO A 51 11.71 10.70 9.62
C PRO A 51 13.04 10.18 10.15
N ARG A 52 14.09 11.01 10.11
CA ARG A 52 15.37 10.67 10.75
C ARG A 52 15.13 10.33 12.22
N GLY A 53 15.80 9.31 12.74
CA GLY A 53 15.67 8.90 14.14
C GLY A 53 14.40 8.09 14.45
N VAL A 54 13.62 7.71 13.43
CA VAL A 54 12.60 6.67 13.49
C VAL A 54 13.16 5.40 12.86
N GLN A 55 12.92 4.26 13.49
CA GLN A 55 13.21 2.95 12.93
C GLN A 55 11.96 2.07 13.00
N PHE A 56 11.56 1.53 11.84
CA PHE A 56 10.56 0.47 11.80
C PHE A 56 11.20 -0.86 12.22
N LEU A 57 10.53 -1.57 13.12
CA LEU A 57 10.86 -2.94 13.53
C LEU A 57 10.03 -3.94 12.73
N THR A 58 8.75 -3.63 12.57
CA THR A 58 7.76 -4.46 11.90
C THR A 58 6.89 -3.59 11.02
N VAL A 59 6.62 -4.05 9.80
CA VAL A 59 5.59 -3.48 8.92
C VAL A 59 4.81 -4.65 8.33
N GLN A 60 3.49 -4.63 8.52
CA GLN A 60 2.60 -5.68 8.02
C GLN A 60 1.38 -5.05 7.36
N GLU A 61 0.81 -5.76 6.39
CA GLU A 61 -0.50 -5.43 5.83
C GLU A 61 -1.51 -6.43 6.37
N ILE A 62 -2.48 -5.95 7.14
CA ILE A 62 -3.52 -6.76 7.78
C ILE A 62 -4.85 -6.03 7.59
N ASP A 63 -5.87 -6.75 7.10
CA ASP A 63 -7.24 -6.24 6.94
C ASP A 63 -7.28 -4.86 6.22
N GLU A 64 -6.59 -4.75 5.07
CA GLU A 64 -6.54 -3.54 4.24
C GLU A 64 -5.90 -2.33 4.94
N ALA A 65 -5.09 -2.56 5.96
CA ALA A 65 -4.34 -1.53 6.67
C ALA A 65 -2.88 -1.93 6.83
N LEU A 66 -1.99 -0.94 6.77
CA LEU A 66 -0.61 -1.11 7.20
C LEU A 66 -0.52 -0.93 8.71
N THR A 67 0.04 -1.92 9.40
CA THR A 67 0.39 -1.85 10.82
C THR A 67 1.91 -1.73 10.95
N PHE A 68 2.32 -0.79 11.80
CA PHE A 68 3.72 -0.45 12.01
C PHE A 68 4.05 -0.62 13.48
N GLU A 69 5.13 -1.35 13.76
CA GLU A 69 5.80 -1.30 15.05
C GLU A 69 7.17 -0.70 14.86
N GLY A 70 7.55 0.21 15.74
CA GLY A 70 8.82 0.90 15.60
C GLY A 70 9.30 1.54 16.88
N ARG A 71 10.42 2.25 16.72
CA ARG A 71 11.06 3.02 17.77
C ARG A 71 11.50 4.38 17.26
N ALA A 72 11.48 5.37 18.15
CA ALA A 72 11.96 6.71 17.90
C ALA A 72 12.92 7.15 19.02
N ASN A 73 13.97 7.86 18.62
CA ASN A 73 15.00 8.31 19.56
C ASN A 73 14.66 9.68 20.17
N ASP A 74 14.87 9.80 21.48
CA ASP A 74 14.87 11.06 22.20
C ASP A 74 15.96 12.03 21.68
N PRO A 75 15.85 13.36 21.94
CA PRO A 75 14.88 14.02 22.81
C PRO A 75 13.51 14.35 22.19
N ASP A 76 13.33 14.14 20.88
CA ASP A 76 12.12 14.54 20.14
C ASP A 76 11.34 13.33 19.59
N ALA A 77 11.32 12.23 20.34
CA ALA A 77 10.74 10.98 19.85
C ALA A 77 9.25 11.11 19.49
N PHE A 78 8.46 11.80 20.33
CA PHE A 78 7.04 12.04 20.07
C PHE A 78 6.82 12.97 18.87
N GLY A 79 7.63 14.02 18.71
CA GLY A 79 7.57 14.90 17.55
C GLY A 79 7.86 14.13 16.26
N ARG A 80 8.88 13.25 16.28
CA ARG A 80 9.19 12.36 15.14
C ARG A 80 8.06 11.39 14.82
N ILE A 81 7.40 10.80 15.82
CA ILE A 81 6.26 9.91 15.62
C ILE A 81 5.08 10.68 15.01
N ASN A 82 4.81 11.90 15.48
CA ASN A 82 3.78 12.76 14.89
C ASN A 82 4.10 13.14 13.44
N VAL A 83 5.35 13.49 13.13
CA VAL A 83 5.77 13.74 11.75
C VAL A 83 5.60 12.50 10.88
N LEU A 84 5.90 11.31 11.42
CA LEU A 84 5.65 10.05 10.72
C LEU A 84 4.16 9.86 10.44
N GLU A 85 3.28 10.07 11.42
CA GLU A 85 1.83 9.96 11.27
C GLU A 85 1.32 10.88 10.14
N LEU A 86 1.75 12.15 10.14
CA LEU A 86 1.41 13.10 9.09
C LEU A 86 1.96 12.68 7.72
N ALA A 87 3.21 12.22 7.66
CA ALA A 87 3.81 11.77 6.41
C ALA A 87 3.13 10.52 5.84
N LEU A 88 2.60 9.64 6.69
CA LEU A 88 1.79 8.50 6.28
C LEU A 88 0.40 8.94 5.82
N ALA A 89 -0.21 9.93 6.48
CA ALA A 89 -1.49 10.49 6.06
C ALA A 89 -1.42 11.19 4.70
N ASP A 90 -0.26 11.75 4.34
CA ASP A 90 0.00 12.36 3.03
C ASP A 90 0.22 11.34 1.90
N LEU A 91 0.33 10.03 2.20
CA LEU A 91 0.50 9.02 1.16
C LEU A 91 -0.78 8.90 0.31
N PRO A 92 -0.65 8.83 -1.03
CA PRO A 92 -1.80 8.85 -1.93
C PRO A 92 -2.70 7.63 -1.76
N ASP A 93 -2.11 6.49 -1.38
CA ASP A 93 -2.77 5.20 -1.17
C ASP A 93 -3.29 4.97 0.26
N VAL A 94 -3.12 5.93 1.18
CA VAL A 94 -3.57 5.88 2.56
C VAL A 94 -4.81 6.74 2.78
N ARG A 95 -5.73 6.29 3.63
CA ARG A 95 -6.87 7.09 4.11
C ARG A 95 -6.40 8.02 5.24
N ALA A 96 -6.05 9.24 4.85
CA ALA A 96 -5.45 10.25 5.73
C ALA A 96 -6.16 10.41 7.08
N GLU A 97 -7.49 10.46 7.07
CA GLU A 97 -8.32 10.73 8.25
C GLU A 97 -8.39 9.55 9.23
N GLN A 98 -7.87 8.38 8.83
CA GLN A 98 -7.92 7.15 9.61
C GLN A 98 -6.53 6.65 10.02
N VAL A 99 -5.47 7.39 9.69
CA VAL A 99 -4.15 7.13 10.25
C VAL A 99 -4.20 7.45 11.73
N ALA A 100 -3.78 6.48 12.56
CA ALA A 100 -3.86 6.63 13.99
C ALA A 100 -2.70 5.93 14.70
N ILE A 101 -2.14 6.62 15.68
CA ILE A 101 -1.24 6.03 16.66
C ILE A 101 -2.06 5.17 17.62
N GLU A 102 -1.77 3.86 17.65
CA GLU A 102 -2.45 2.93 18.55
C GLU A 102 -1.81 2.90 19.94
N LYS A 103 -0.48 3.05 19.99
CA LYS A 103 0.29 2.92 21.23
C LYS A 103 1.60 3.68 21.15
N VAL A 104 2.00 4.33 22.24
CA VAL A 104 3.35 4.91 22.41
C VAL A 104 3.81 4.71 23.83
N GLU A 105 5.02 4.17 24.02
CA GLU A 105 5.60 3.91 25.34
C GLU A 105 7.06 4.33 25.39
N ARG A 106 7.45 5.02 26.46
CA ARG A 106 8.84 5.34 26.73
C ARG A 106 9.47 4.17 27.49
N VAL A 107 10.51 3.61 26.93
CA VAL A 107 11.30 2.55 27.55
C VAL A 107 12.51 3.18 28.24
N PRO A 108 12.57 3.19 29.59
CA PRO A 108 13.75 3.68 30.29
C PRO A 108 14.95 2.78 29.98
N LEU A 109 16.08 3.38 29.61
CA LEU A 109 17.35 2.66 29.54
C LEU A 109 17.80 2.27 30.95
N PRO A 110 18.45 1.10 31.13
CA PRO A 110 19.14 0.78 32.37
C PRO A 110 20.23 1.82 32.65
N ASP A 111 20.40 2.18 33.94
CA ASP A 111 21.16 3.32 34.46
C ASP A 111 22.29 3.82 33.54
N PRO A 112 22.09 4.96 32.84
CA PRO A 112 23.14 5.52 32.00
C PRO A 112 24.32 5.97 32.88
N PRO A 113 25.57 5.78 32.42
CA PRO A 113 26.74 6.23 33.18
C PRO A 113 26.65 7.73 33.46
N GLU A 114 27.03 8.12 34.68
CA GLU A 114 26.98 9.50 35.18
C GLU A 114 27.57 10.49 34.15
N GLY A 115 26.77 11.48 33.75
CA GLY A 115 27.17 12.48 32.74
C GLY A 115 26.81 12.14 31.29
N SER A 116 26.18 10.98 31.02
CA SER A 116 25.64 10.67 29.69
C SER A 116 24.28 11.33 29.48
N PRO A 117 23.97 11.88 28.30
CA PRO A 117 22.62 12.31 27.98
C PRO A 117 21.68 11.10 28.10
N ILE A 118 20.55 11.26 28.79
CA ILE A 118 19.52 10.23 28.87
C ILE A 118 18.88 10.12 27.49
N VAL A 119 19.29 9.12 26.70
CA VAL A 119 18.70 8.83 25.38
C VAL A 119 17.64 7.76 25.56
N ASN A 120 16.43 8.07 26.03
CA ASN A 120 15.41 7.02 26.10
C ASN A 120 14.95 6.64 24.69
N GLU A 121 14.54 5.38 24.57
CA GLU A 121 13.90 4.87 23.38
C GLU A 121 12.39 4.93 23.58
N VAL A 122 11.65 5.43 22.59
CA VAL A 122 10.19 5.42 22.61
C VAL A 122 9.72 4.43 21.57
N THR A 123 9.00 3.40 21.98
CA THR A 123 8.37 2.44 21.08
C THR A 123 6.99 2.93 20.69
N PHE A 124 6.53 2.59 19.48
CA PHE A 124 5.22 2.97 18.99
C PHE A 124 4.57 1.86 18.15
N SER A 125 3.23 1.86 18.14
CA SER A 125 2.38 1.16 17.18
C SER A 125 1.50 2.16 16.44
N LEU A 126 1.39 2.03 15.13
CA LEU A 126 0.58 2.88 14.27
C LEU A 126 -0.18 2.05 13.25
N LYS A 127 -1.40 2.49 12.91
CA LYS A 127 -2.22 1.91 11.85
C LYS A 127 -2.50 2.95 10.77
N ALA A 128 -2.31 2.57 9.51
CA ALA A 128 -2.62 3.39 8.34
C ALA A 128 -3.51 2.59 7.37
N PRO A 129 -4.83 2.83 7.38
CA PRO A 129 -5.77 2.16 6.47
C PRO A 129 -5.55 2.56 5.01
N LEU A 130 -5.70 1.60 4.09
CA LEU A 130 -5.43 1.79 2.67
C LEU A 130 -6.69 2.13 1.86
N LYS A 131 -6.50 2.85 0.76
CA LYS A 131 -7.51 3.08 -0.29
C LYS A 131 -7.50 1.90 -1.26
N LEU A 132 -8.57 1.12 -1.27
CA LEU A 132 -8.68 -0.06 -2.15
C LEU A 132 -8.83 0.30 -3.63
N ASP A 133 -9.32 1.50 -3.91
CA ASP A 133 -9.56 2.02 -5.26
C ASP A 133 -8.34 2.75 -5.84
N TYR A 134 -7.26 2.88 -5.05
CA TYR A 134 -6.04 3.52 -5.51
C TYR A 134 -5.20 2.57 -6.35
N ILE A 135 -5.03 2.93 -7.63
CA ILE A 135 -4.16 2.22 -8.58
C ILE A 135 -3.00 3.17 -8.95
N PRO A 136 -1.75 2.90 -8.51
CA PRO A 136 -0.62 3.80 -8.77
C PRO A 136 -0.30 3.86 -10.26
N SER A 137 0.04 5.06 -10.79
CA SER A 137 0.54 5.35 -12.14
C SER A 137 1.84 4.59 -12.49
N ILE A 138 2.16 4.43 -13.79
CA ILE A 138 3.37 3.70 -14.21
C ILE A 138 4.59 4.52 -13.79
N GLU A 139 4.47 5.84 -13.88
CA GLU A 139 5.41 6.85 -13.43
C GLU A 139 5.64 6.73 -11.91
N GLU A 140 4.60 6.72 -11.08
CA GLU A 140 4.73 6.55 -9.63
C GLU A 140 5.42 5.22 -9.26
N LEU A 141 5.08 4.13 -9.95
CA LEU A 141 5.73 2.83 -9.72
C LEU A 141 7.22 2.88 -10.08
N ARG A 142 7.61 3.55 -11.16
CA ARG A 142 9.02 3.73 -11.53
C ARG A 142 9.74 4.64 -10.56
N GLU A 143 9.10 5.71 -10.12
CA GLU A 143 9.65 6.59 -9.10
C GLU A 143 9.91 5.83 -7.81
N LEU A 144 9.13 4.80 -7.47
CA LEU A 144 9.33 3.92 -6.31
C LEU A 144 10.29 2.73 -6.59
N ASP A 145 11.05 2.75 -7.68
CA ASP A 145 11.93 1.66 -8.12
C ASP A 145 11.21 0.30 -8.27
N ALA A 146 9.90 0.34 -8.55
CA ALA A 146 9.04 -0.82 -8.70
C ALA A 146 8.86 -1.22 -10.19
N ASP A 147 9.96 -1.29 -10.94
CA ASP A 147 9.97 -1.54 -12.39
C ASP A 147 9.17 -2.77 -12.83
N GLY A 148 9.21 -3.85 -12.04
CA GLY A 148 8.47 -5.08 -12.35
C GLY A 148 6.95 -4.90 -12.27
N MET A 149 6.46 -4.04 -11.37
CA MET A 149 5.05 -3.64 -11.30
C MET A 149 4.70 -2.68 -12.43
N ALA A 150 5.56 -1.69 -12.69
CA ALA A 150 5.38 -0.74 -13.78
C ALA A 150 5.23 -1.46 -15.13
N ARG A 151 6.06 -2.48 -15.40
CA ARG A 151 5.95 -3.32 -16.62
C ARG A 151 4.64 -4.11 -16.67
N ARG A 152 4.24 -4.75 -15.56
CA ARG A 152 2.98 -5.51 -15.52
C ARG A 152 1.79 -4.59 -15.78
N ARG A 153 1.76 -3.42 -15.15
CA ARG A 153 0.70 -2.45 -15.41
C ARG A 153 0.71 -1.93 -16.85
N ALA A 154 1.88 -1.65 -17.44
CA ALA A 154 1.97 -1.26 -18.85
C ALA A 154 1.32 -2.32 -19.77
N VAL A 155 1.65 -3.60 -19.56
CA VAL A 155 1.04 -4.71 -20.32
C VAL A 155 -0.47 -4.75 -20.12
N LEU A 156 -0.95 -4.63 -18.88
CA LEU A 156 -2.38 -4.65 -18.55
C LEU A 156 -3.16 -3.45 -19.15
N SER A 157 -2.48 -2.31 -19.30
CA SER A 157 -3.05 -1.09 -19.91
C SER A 157 -3.11 -1.24 -21.44
N GLU A 158 -2.06 -1.78 -22.07
CA GLU A 158 -2.02 -2.04 -23.52
C GLU A 158 -3.13 -3.00 -23.97
N ILE A 159 -3.47 -4.00 -23.13
CA ILE A 159 -4.56 -4.95 -23.40
C ILE A 159 -5.94 -4.42 -22.97
N GLY A 160 -6.04 -3.20 -22.45
CA GLY A 160 -7.30 -2.54 -22.09
C GLY A 160 -8.03 -3.14 -20.90
N LEU A 161 -7.31 -3.84 -20.00
CA LEU A 161 -7.87 -4.40 -18.75
C LEU A 161 -7.75 -3.45 -17.56
N LEU A 162 -6.89 -2.43 -17.66
CA LEU A 162 -6.79 -1.32 -16.72
C LEU A 162 -6.80 0.01 -17.49
N PRO A 163 -7.46 1.05 -16.95
CA PRO A 163 -7.38 2.41 -17.49
C PRO A 163 -5.99 3.04 -17.28
#